data_AF-A0A8D8HC89-F1
#
_entry.id   AF-A0A8D8HC89-F1
#
_cell.length_a   1.000
_cell.length_b   1.000
_cell.length_c   1.000
_cell.angle_alpha   90.00
_cell.angle_beta   90.00
_cell.angle_gamma   90.00
#
_symmetry.space_group_name_H-M   'P 1'
#
loop_
_entity.id
_entity.type
_entity.pdbx_description
1 polymer ?
#
loop_
_entity_poly.entity_id
_entity_poly.type
_entity_poly.pdbx_seq_one_letter_code
_entity_poly.pdbx_strand_id
1 'polypeptide(L)'
;MGSLSSYFSLLTVLSVFAALFAIIYQGYLASLDLRSLTDILKNLNHLEFAVQVSKPRVAIGYGSCSDLYVKAVDFLNFTEALQRSLDQTTPFNVDDITTEDEFLQSFAYYFQRGAAAERFTGNKELFQKLVRVAKKASSGRTAMGTGR
;
A
#
# COMPACT_ATOMS: atom_id res chain seq x y z
N MET A 1 50.85 35.30 -1.48
CA MET A 1 50.30 33.93 -1.60
C MET A 1 49.70 33.35 -0.30
N GLY A 2 49.49 34.12 0.78
CA GLY A 2 48.97 33.59 2.06
C GLY A 2 47.44 33.60 2.24
N SER A 3 46.70 34.39 1.46
CA SER A 3 45.25 34.58 1.66
C SER A 3 44.43 33.38 1.17
N LEU A 4 44.75 32.83 -0.01
CA LEU A 4 43.99 31.73 -0.63
C LEU A 4 44.03 30.43 0.20
N SER A 5 45.21 30.07 0.74
CA SER A 5 45.39 28.84 1.54
C SER A 5 44.63 28.90 2.88
N SER A 6 44.50 30.08 3.48
CA SER A 6 43.73 30.27 4.70
C SER A 6 42.22 30.04 4.47
N TYR A 7 41.68 30.52 3.35
CA TYR A 7 40.28 30.28 2.97
C TYR A 7 39.97 28.79 2.74
N PHE A 8 40.87 28.05 2.08
CA PHE A 8 40.69 26.60 1.89
C PHE A 8 40.70 25.83 3.21
N SER A 9 41.58 26.19 4.15
CA SER A 9 41.61 25.59 5.49
C SER A 9 40.34 25.90 6.29
N LEU A 10 39.81 27.13 6.19
CA LEU A 10 38.59 27.52 6.87
C LEU A 10 37.36 26.78 6.31
N LEU A 11 37.31 26.55 4.99
CA LEU A 11 36.25 25.78 4.33
C LEU A 11 36.25 24.30 4.74
N THR A 12 37.42 23.67 4.86
CA THR A 12 37.51 22.27 5.29
C THR A 12 37.13 22.11 6.77
N VAL A 13 37.55 23.03 7.63
CA VAL A 13 37.13 23.03 9.03
C VAL A 13 35.61 23.19 9.14
N LEU A 14 35.02 24.14 8.41
CA LEU A 14 33.57 24.34 8.41
C LEU A 14 32.81 23.11 7.89
N SER A 15 33.32 22.43 6.86
CA SER A 15 32.68 21.23 6.33
C SER A 15 32.74 20.06 7.32
N VAL A 16 33.86 19.90 8.04
CA VAL A 16 34.00 18.89 9.10
C VAL A 16 33.02 19.16 10.24
N PHE A 17 32.88 20.42 10.68
CA PHE A 17 31.90 20.79 11.70
C PHE A 17 30.46 20.58 11.21
N ALA A 18 30.14 20.95 9.97
CA ALA A 18 28.83 20.72 9.39
C ALA A 18 28.51 19.22 9.28
N ALA A 19 29.47 18.38 8.86
CA ALA A 19 29.32 16.94 8.80
C ALA A 19 29.13 16.32 10.18
N LEU A 20 29.92 16.75 11.17
CA LEU A 20 29.78 16.30 12.56
C LEU A 20 28.41 16.67 13.13
N PHE A 21 27.97 17.91 12.92
CA PHE A 21 26.65 18.38 13.33
C PHE A 21 25.54 17.55 12.67
N ALA A 22 25.63 17.28 11.37
CA ALA A 22 24.66 16.47 10.65
C ALA A 22 24.56 15.04 11.21
N ILE A 23 25.69 14.39 11.51
CA ILE A 23 25.72 13.05 12.10
C ILE A 23 25.06 13.04 13.49
N ILE A 24 25.38 14.01 14.34
CA ILE A 24 24.79 14.12 15.69
C ILE A 24 23.29 14.37 15.59
N TYR A 25 22.87 15.27 14.70
CA TYR A 25 21.47 15.62 14.49
C TYR A 25 20.67 14.42 13.96
N GLN A 26 21.23 13.66 13.02
CA GLN A 26 20.61 12.43 12.52
C GLN A 26 20.49 11.36 13.62
N GLY A 27 21.50 11.22 14.48
CA GLY A 27 21.44 10.34 15.65
C GLY A 27 20.35 10.76 16.65
N TYR A 28 20.21 12.07 16.88
CA TYR A 28 19.15 12.62 17.73
C TYR A 28 17.75 12.30 17.17
N LEU A 29 17.52 12.55 15.87
CA LEU A 29 16.24 12.25 15.22
C LEU A 29 15.91 10.74 15.27
N ALA A 30 16.88 9.87 14.98
CA ALA A 30 16.69 8.43 15.07
C ALA A 30 16.33 7.99 16.51
N SER A 31 16.95 8.61 17.51
CA SER A 31 16.66 8.29 18.92
C SER A 31 15.27 8.72 19.37
N LEU A 32 14.72 9.81 18.81
CA LEU A 32 13.35 10.25 19.07
C LEU A 32 12.33 9.26 18.51
N ASP A 33 12.56 8.79 17.28
CA ASP A 33 11.68 7.82 16.63
C ASP A 33 11.65 6.48 17.38
N LEU A 34 12.83 5.99 17.77
CA LEU A 34 12.98 4.78 18.59
C LEU A 34 12.27 4.89 19.94
N ARG A 35 12.32 6.07 20.60
CA ARG A 35 11.60 6.30 21.86
C ARG A 35 10.09 6.21 21.66
N SER A 36 9.56 6.89 20.64
CA SER A 36 8.13 6.85 20.30
C SER A 36 7.65 5.42 20.04
N LEU A 37 8.37 4.66 19.21
CA LEU A 37 8.05 3.26 18.92
C LEU A 37 8.12 2.40 20.18
N THR A 38 9.14 2.59 21.01
CA THR A 38 9.29 1.85 22.27
C THR A 38 8.13 2.12 23.22
N ASP A 39 7.69 3.37 23.31
CA ASP A 39 6.56 3.76 24.18
C ASP A 39 5.24 3.21 23.64
N ILE A 40 5.01 3.25 22.33
CA ILE A 40 3.86 2.62 21.69
C ILE A 40 3.83 1.12 21.97
N LEU A 41 4.94 0.41 21.75
CA LEU A 41 5.03 -1.03 21.97
C LEU A 41 4.83 -1.40 23.45
N LYS A 42 5.40 -0.62 24.38
CA LYS A 42 5.17 -0.81 25.81
C LYS A 42 3.71 -0.64 26.19
N ASN A 43 3.05 0.39 25.65
CA ASN A 43 1.63 0.63 25.91
C ASN A 43 0.75 -0.47 25.32
N LEU A 44 1.03 -0.93 24.09
CA LEU A 44 0.31 -2.05 23.48
C LEU A 44 0.49 -3.35 24.28
N ASN A 45 1.71 -3.66 24.70
CA ASN A 45 2.00 -4.82 25.55
C ASN A 45 1.28 -4.72 26.91
N HIS A 46 1.24 -3.52 27.50
CA HIS A 46 0.48 -3.30 28.72
C HIS A 46 -1.03 -3.54 28.50
N LEU A 47 -1.59 -3.09 27.37
CA LEU A 47 -2.99 -3.31 27.02
C LEU A 47 -3.32 -4.78 26.71
N GLU A 48 -2.41 -5.51 26.08
CA GLU A 48 -2.58 -6.95 25.79
C GLU A 48 -2.82 -7.76 27.07
N PHE A 49 -2.13 -7.41 28.16
CA PHE A 49 -2.28 -8.09 29.45
C PHE A 49 -3.18 -7.36 30.44
N ALA A 50 -3.66 -6.14 30.14
CA ALA A 50 -4.54 -5.37 31.02
C ALA A 50 -5.87 -6.09 31.28
N VAL A 51 -6.33 -6.91 30.33
CA VAL A 51 -7.53 -7.72 30.47
C VAL A 51 -7.15 -9.19 30.43
N GLN A 52 -7.09 -9.82 31.60
CA GLN A 52 -6.81 -11.24 31.71
C GLN A 52 -8.04 -12.05 31.25
N VAL A 53 -8.08 -12.44 29.97
CA VAL A 53 -9.18 -13.25 29.43
C VAL A 53 -8.88 -14.73 29.68
N SER A 54 -9.71 -15.39 30.48
CA SER A 54 -9.58 -16.82 30.78
C SER A 54 -10.02 -17.68 29.60
N LYS A 55 -9.06 -18.07 28.74
CA LYS A 55 -9.19 -19.05 27.63
C LYS A 55 -10.62 -19.14 27.05
N PRO A 56 -11.16 -18.05 26.50
CA PRO A 56 -12.54 -18.05 26.05
C PRO A 56 -12.68 -19.00 24.88
N ARG A 57 -13.71 -19.85 24.91
CA ARG A 57 -14.07 -20.67 23.75
C ARG A 57 -14.89 -19.79 22.80
N VAL A 58 -14.26 -19.29 21.76
CA VAL A 58 -14.90 -18.43 20.76
C VAL A 58 -15.27 -19.27 19.55
N ALA A 59 -16.55 -19.31 19.22
CA ALA A 59 -17.02 -19.82 17.93
C ALA A 59 -17.08 -18.65 16.95
N ILE A 60 -16.23 -18.68 15.93
CA ILE A 60 -16.24 -17.70 14.84
C ILE A 60 -16.96 -18.37 13.67
N GLY A 61 -18.14 -17.85 13.34
CA GLY A 61 -18.89 -18.17 12.14
C GLY A 61 -18.99 -16.94 11.25
N TYR A 62 -19.78 -17.03 10.18
CA TYR A 62 -19.87 -16.07 9.07
C TYR A 62 -18.67 -16.18 8.11
N GLY A 63 -18.94 -16.16 6.80
CA GLY A 63 -18.17 -16.88 5.78
C GLY A 63 -16.67 -16.55 5.68
N SER A 64 -15.87 -17.53 5.24
CA SER A 64 -14.48 -17.30 4.84
C SER A 64 -14.38 -17.07 3.33
N CYS A 65 -13.52 -16.16 2.91
CA CYS A 65 -13.17 -16.00 1.50
C CYS A 65 -11.69 -16.33 1.24
N SER A 66 -11.38 -16.57 -0.03
CA SER A 66 -10.02 -16.73 -0.51
C SER A 66 -9.68 -15.50 -1.34
N ASP A 67 -8.85 -14.62 -0.79
CA ASP A 67 -8.47 -13.39 -1.46
C ASP A 67 -7.35 -13.68 -2.45
N LEU A 68 -7.55 -13.27 -3.70
CA LEU A 68 -6.57 -13.41 -4.76
C LEU A 68 -6.04 -12.03 -5.14
N TYR A 69 -4.77 -11.80 -4.83
CA TYR A 69 -4.05 -10.59 -5.19
C TYR A 69 -3.24 -10.81 -6.46
N VAL A 70 -3.30 -9.85 -7.37
CA VAL A 70 -2.53 -9.84 -8.62
C VAL A 70 -2.11 -8.41 -8.93
N LYS A 71 -0.90 -8.24 -9.48
CA LYS A 71 -0.50 -6.91 -9.96
C LYS A 71 -1.28 -6.59 -11.24
N ALA A 72 -1.85 -5.39 -11.31
CA ALA A 72 -2.63 -4.96 -12.45
C ALA A 72 -1.86 -5.06 -13.78
N VAL A 73 -0.53 -4.82 -13.77
CA VAL A 73 0.31 -4.92 -14.97
C VAL A 73 0.45 -6.34 -15.53
N ASP A 74 0.31 -7.37 -14.68
CA ASP A 74 0.39 -8.78 -15.11
C ASP A 74 -1.00 -9.34 -15.43
N PHE A 75 -2.05 -8.68 -14.96
CA PHE A 75 -3.44 -9.09 -15.08
C PHE A 75 -4.15 -8.41 -16.25
N LEU A 76 -3.97 -7.10 -16.38
CA LEU A 76 -4.53 -6.28 -17.44
C LEU A 76 -3.51 -6.20 -18.56
N ASN A 77 -3.88 -6.65 -19.75
CA ASN A 77 -3.09 -6.37 -20.93
C ASN A 77 -3.31 -4.90 -21.29
N PHE A 78 -2.33 -4.05 -20.97
CA PHE A 78 -2.41 -2.61 -21.23
C PHE A 78 -2.44 -2.40 -22.76
N THR A 79 -3.62 -2.11 -23.29
CA THR A 79 -3.84 -1.89 -24.72
C THR A 79 -4.29 -0.45 -24.96
N GLU A 80 -4.07 0.07 -26.17
CA GLU A 80 -4.58 1.40 -26.56
C GLU A 80 -6.11 1.50 -26.45
N ALA A 81 -6.82 0.37 -26.53
CA ALA A 81 -8.25 0.29 -26.29
C ALA A 81 -8.61 0.62 -24.83
N LEU A 82 -7.80 0.13 -23.87
CA LEU A 82 -7.94 0.47 -22.46
C LEU A 82 -7.77 1.98 -22.29
N GLN A 83 -6.73 2.57 -22.87
CA GLN A 83 -6.48 4.01 -22.82
C GLN A 83 -7.66 4.84 -23.38
N ARG A 84 -8.21 4.47 -24.54
CA ARG A 84 -9.39 5.16 -25.13
C ARG A 84 -10.64 5.06 -24.26
N SER A 85 -10.81 3.96 -23.50
CA SER A 85 -11.92 3.85 -22.53
C SER A 85 -11.75 4.76 -21.32
N LEU A 86 -10.54 5.26 -21.05
CA LEU A 86 -10.26 6.18 -19.93
C LEU A 86 -10.46 7.65 -20.30
N ASP A 87 -10.32 7.97 -21.58
CA ASP A 87 -10.50 9.33 -22.12
C ASP A 87 -11.99 9.74 -22.16
N GLN A 88 -12.90 8.79 -21.90
CA GLN A 88 -14.33 9.04 -21.78
C GLN A 88 -14.61 9.85 -20.51
N THR A 89 -14.75 11.16 -20.70
CA THR A 89 -15.13 12.22 -19.74
C THR A 89 -16.59 12.13 -19.28
N THR A 90 -17.16 10.92 -19.24
CA THR A 90 -18.51 10.70 -18.70
C THR A 90 -18.43 10.59 -17.18
N PRO A 91 -19.37 11.16 -16.41
CA PRO A 91 -19.44 10.92 -14.98
C PRO A 91 -19.61 9.42 -14.75
N PHE A 92 -18.53 8.77 -14.30
CA PHE A 92 -18.51 7.33 -14.05
C PHE A 92 -19.42 7.02 -12.87
N ASN A 93 -20.56 6.41 -13.15
CA ASN A 93 -21.55 5.99 -12.16
C ASN A 93 -21.88 4.51 -12.37
N VAL A 94 -20.91 3.64 -12.07
CA VAL A 94 -21.10 2.18 -12.07
C VAL A 94 -20.93 1.67 -10.65
N ASP A 95 -22.05 1.30 -10.04
CA ASP A 95 -22.11 0.69 -8.72
C ASP A 95 -21.82 -0.81 -8.77
N ASP A 96 -22.33 -1.51 -9.78
CA ASP A 96 -22.14 -2.94 -10.00
C ASP A 96 -21.48 -3.21 -11.35
N ILE A 97 -20.51 -4.12 -11.36
CA ILE A 97 -19.79 -4.53 -12.56
C ILE A 97 -20.49 -5.73 -13.18
N THR A 98 -21.03 -5.56 -14.38
CA THR A 98 -21.70 -6.63 -15.13
C THR A 98 -20.94 -7.04 -16.38
N THR A 99 -20.08 -6.16 -16.90
CA THR A 99 -19.28 -6.36 -18.11
C THR A 99 -17.78 -6.14 -17.88
N GLU A 100 -16.96 -6.61 -18.82
CA GLU A 100 -15.50 -6.41 -18.78
C GLU A 100 -15.14 -4.93 -19.02
N ASP A 101 -15.88 -4.21 -19.86
CA ASP A 101 -15.66 -2.78 -20.09
C ASP A 101 -15.95 -1.96 -18.83
N GLU A 102 -17.03 -2.26 -18.11
CA GLU A 102 -17.34 -1.64 -16.81
C GLU A 102 -16.26 -1.93 -15.76
N PHE A 103 -15.72 -3.15 -15.75
CA PHE A 103 -14.62 -3.51 -14.87
C PHE A 103 -13.37 -2.67 -15.16
N LEU A 104 -12.99 -2.54 -16.43
CA LEU A 104 -11.82 -1.78 -16.86
C LEU A 104 -11.96 -0.29 -16.59
N GLN A 105 -13.13 0.29 -16.89
CA GLN A 105 -13.45 1.68 -16.58
C GLN A 105 -13.42 1.95 -15.07
N SER A 106 -14.02 1.06 -14.26
CA SER A 106 -14.00 1.14 -12.79
C SER A 106 -12.59 1.10 -12.25
N PHE A 107 -11.81 0.10 -12.67
CA PHE A 107 -10.42 -0.05 -12.25
C PHE A 107 -9.62 1.21 -12.53
N ALA A 108 -9.72 1.74 -13.73
CA ALA A 108 -8.92 2.88 -14.13
C ALA A 108 -9.37 4.20 -13.49
N TYR A 109 -10.68 4.41 -13.31
CA TYR A 109 -11.22 5.56 -12.58
C TYR A 109 -10.60 5.67 -11.18
N TYR A 110 -10.50 4.55 -10.47
CA TYR A 110 -9.93 4.49 -9.13
C TYR A 110 -8.40 4.51 -9.12
N PHE A 111 -7.78 3.82 -10.09
CA PHE A 111 -6.32 3.77 -10.25
C PHE A 111 -5.73 5.16 -10.52
N GLN A 112 -6.35 5.95 -11.41
CA GLN A 112 -5.91 7.33 -11.70
C GLN A 112 -5.98 8.25 -10.47
N ARG A 113 -6.94 8.01 -9.57
CA ARG A 113 -7.14 8.81 -8.35
C ARG A 113 -6.33 8.30 -7.16
N GLY A 114 -5.64 7.16 -7.30
CA GLY A 114 -4.99 6.48 -6.17
C GLY A 114 -5.97 6.11 -5.05
N ALA A 115 -7.25 5.91 -5.40
CA ALA A 115 -8.31 5.64 -4.44
C ALA A 115 -8.63 4.14 -4.39
N ALA A 116 -8.83 3.61 -3.19
CA ALA A 116 -9.28 2.24 -3.02
C ALA A 116 -10.77 2.12 -3.34
N ALA A 117 -11.17 1.01 -3.96
CA ALA A 117 -12.55 0.72 -4.26
C ALA A 117 -12.83 -0.78 -4.23
N GLU A 118 -14.09 -1.09 -3.93
CA GLU A 118 -14.64 -2.44 -4.00
C GLU A 118 -15.94 -2.38 -4.79
N ARG A 119 -16.17 -3.43 -5.59
CA ARG A 119 -17.31 -3.51 -6.49
C ARG A 119 -17.85 -4.92 -6.52
N PHE A 120 -19.17 -5.02 -6.57
CA PHE A 120 -19.87 -6.28 -6.71
C PHE A 120 -20.03 -6.64 -8.19
N THR A 121 -20.07 -7.94 -8.47
CA THR A 121 -20.49 -8.45 -9.77
C THR A 121 -21.49 -9.57 -9.59
N GLY A 122 -22.69 -9.38 -10.13
CA GLY A 122 -23.70 -10.44 -10.21
C GLY A 122 -23.42 -11.45 -11.33
N ASN A 123 -22.49 -11.14 -12.23
CA ASN A 123 -22.15 -11.96 -13.39
C ASN A 123 -21.10 -13.02 -13.02
N LYS A 124 -21.56 -14.26 -12.84
CA LYS A 124 -20.71 -15.38 -12.38
C LYS A 124 -19.66 -15.75 -13.43
N GLU A 125 -20.01 -15.67 -14.70
CA GLU A 125 -19.15 -16.02 -15.82
C GLU A 125 -17.98 -15.04 -15.92
N LEU A 126 -18.27 -13.73 -15.78
CA LEU A 126 -17.26 -12.68 -15.71
C LEU A 126 -16.33 -12.91 -14.52
N PHE A 127 -16.88 -13.11 -13.31
CA PHE A 127 -16.08 -13.37 -12.12
C PHE A 127 -15.13 -14.57 -12.29
N GLN A 128 -15.66 -15.71 -12.77
CA GLN A 128 -14.86 -16.91 -13.01
C GLN A 128 -13.77 -16.69 -14.07
N LYS A 129 -14.07 -15.92 -15.13
CA LYS A 129 -13.08 -15.52 -16.14
C LYS A 129 -11.95 -14.73 -15.50
N LEU A 130 -12.27 -13.68 -14.73
CA LEU A 130 -11.27 -12.83 -14.06
C LEU A 130 -10.41 -13.64 -13.09
N VAL A 131 -11.01 -14.50 -12.25
CA VAL A 131 -10.28 -15.37 -11.34
C VAL A 131 -9.34 -16.32 -12.08
N ARG A 132 -9.78 -16.90 -13.20
CA ARG A 132 -8.95 -17.81 -14.02
C ARG A 132 -7.75 -17.09 -14.61
N VAL A 133 -7.93 -15.86 -15.08
CA VAL A 133 -6.83 -15.03 -15.61
C VAL A 133 -5.87 -14.64 -14.48
N ALA A 134 -6.40 -14.17 -13.34
CA ALA A 134 -5.60 -13.78 -12.19
C ALA A 134 -4.76 -14.94 -11.62
N LYS A 135 -5.30 -16.17 -11.60
CA LYS A 135 -4.54 -17.37 -11.17
C LYS A 135 -3.39 -17.74 -12.10
N LYS A 136 -3.45 -17.35 -13.37
CA LYS A 136 -2.38 -17.60 -14.35
C LYS A 136 -1.28 -16.55 -14.32
N ALA A 137 -1.53 -15.39 -13.71
CA ALA A 137 -0.55 -14.32 -13.61
C ALA A 137 0.60 -14.75 -12.68
N SER A 138 1.83 -14.42 -13.07
CA SER A 138 3.04 -14.73 -12.31
C SER A 138 3.09 -14.07 -10.92
N SER A 139 2.39 -12.94 -10.75
CA SER A 139 2.28 -12.22 -9.48
C SER A 139 1.09 -12.64 -8.60
N GLY A 140 0.36 -13.68 -9.00
CA GLY A 140 -0.78 -14.20 -8.25
C GLY A 140 -0.39 -14.70 -6.85
N ARG A 141 -1.04 -14.16 -5.81
CA ARG A 141 -0.90 -14.63 -4.42
C ARG A 141 -2.27 -14.79 -3.79
N THR A 142 -2.47 -15.92 -3.11
CA THR A 142 -3.71 -16.21 -2.40
C THR A 142 -3.52 -16.06 -0.89
N ALA A 143 -4.50 -15.48 -0.20
CA ALA A 143 -4.57 -15.44 1.26
C ALA A 143 -5.98 -15.83 1.73
N MET A 144 -6.10 -16.28 2.98
CA MET A 144 -7.42 -16.38 3.62
C MET A 144 -7.90 -14.99 4.00
N GLY A 145 -9.11 -14.66 3.56
CA GLY A 145 -9.83 -13.45 3.90
C GLY A 145 -11.04 -13.77 4.78
N THR A 146 -11.54 -12.76 5.45
CA THR A 146 -12.82 -12.80 6.16
C THR A 146 -13.89 -12.24 5.25
N GLY A 147 -14.99 -12.97 5.05
CA GLY A 147 -16.14 -12.41 4.35
C GLY A 147 -16.65 -11.16 5.08
N ARG A 148 -17.02 -10.13 4.31
CA ARG A 148 -17.76 -8.97 4.84
C ARG A 148 -19.23 -9.29 4.98
#